data_AF-A0A225V871-F1
#
_entry.id   AF-A0A225V871-F1
#
_cell.length_a   1.000
_cell.length_b   1.000
_cell.length_c   1.000
_cell.angle_alpha   90.00
_cell.angle_beta   90.00
_cell.angle_gamma   90.00
#
_symmetry.space_group_name_H-M   'P 1'
#
loop_
_entity.id
_entity.type
_entity.pdbx_description
1 polymer ?
#
loop_
_entity_poly.entity_id
_entity_poly.type
_entity_poly.pdbx_seq_one_letter_code
_entity_poly.pdbx_strand_id
1 'polypeptide(L)'
;MYRRAYHRKGVVMSLPLDIKILQKEATSGATVLAYREDMWLNLTCMISGMLFLQKRYSSVGVVNPSFYHRKEPVSRIKMAMAFNAFEASKQRVVGVVNASGVHWTAYCTDRCTTICYTFDPALASTKKMTKAIREVVEPLLHLDGVLSNELMTWCKQRDGSQCCVLCFAVQEL
;
A
#
# COMPACT_ATOMS: atom_id res chain seq x y z
N MET A 1 -10.02 -38.12 1.92
CA MET A 1 -10.70 -36.98 2.57
C MET A 1 -10.37 -35.59 1.96
N TYR A 2 -9.27 -35.43 1.20
CA TYR A 2 -8.83 -34.14 0.64
C TYR A 2 -9.59 -33.58 -0.59
N ARG A 3 -10.33 -34.41 -1.34
CA ARG A 3 -11.02 -33.96 -2.59
C ARG A 3 -12.24 -33.06 -2.36
N ARG A 4 -12.90 -33.13 -1.20
CA ARG A 4 -14.10 -32.32 -0.89
C ARG A 4 -13.78 -30.85 -0.59
N ALA A 5 -12.59 -30.54 -0.05
CA ALA A 5 -12.18 -29.18 0.27
C ALA A 5 -11.87 -28.34 -0.99
N TYR A 6 -11.20 -28.93 -1.98
CA TYR A 6 -10.91 -28.28 -3.27
C TYR A 6 -12.18 -27.94 -4.07
N HIS A 7 -13.17 -28.84 -4.07
CA HIS A 7 -14.43 -28.60 -4.78
C HIS A 7 -15.24 -27.43 -4.21
N ARG A 8 -15.19 -27.21 -2.87
CA ARG A 8 -15.84 -26.05 -2.22
C ARG A 8 -15.07 -24.75 -2.41
N LYS A 9 -13.74 -24.82 -2.53
CA LYS A 9 -12.88 -23.66 -2.86
C LYS A 9 -13.28 -23.05 -4.21
N GLY A 10 -13.59 -23.90 -5.22
CA GLY A 10 -14.09 -23.46 -6.53
C GLY A 10 -15.45 -22.74 -6.49
N VAL A 11 -16.35 -23.13 -5.58
CA VAL A 11 -17.67 -22.50 -5.42
C VAL A 11 -17.56 -21.09 -4.81
N VAL A 12 -16.69 -20.90 -3.82
CA VAL A 12 -16.44 -19.56 -3.25
C VAL A 12 -15.73 -18.64 -4.25
N MET A 13 -14.84 -19.20 -5.09
CA MET A 13 -14.12 -18.46 -6.13
C MET A 13 -14.98 -18.13 -7.36
N SER A 14 -16.20 -18.68 -7.46
CA SER A 14 -17.16 -18.44 -8.55
C SER A 14 -18.35 -17.57 -8.13
N LEU A 15 -18.31 -16.99 -6.92
CA LEU A 15 -19.25 -15.94 -6.55
C LEU A 15 -19.06 -14.75 -7.52
N PRO A 16 -20.13 -14.29 -8.19
CA PRO A 16 -20.08 -13.07 -8.98
C PRO A 16 -20.01 -11.90 -7.99
N LEU A 17 -18.79 -11.55 -7.60
CA LEU A 17 -18.54 -10.49 -6.63
C LEU A 17 -18.56 -9.09 -7.26
N ASP A 18 -18.88 -9.02 -8.56
CA ASP A 18 -18.97 -7.84 -9.42
C ASP A 18 -17.75 -6.91 -9.37
N ILE A 19 -17.80 -5.84 -10.16
CA ILE A 19 -16.82 -4.75 -10.09
C ILE A 19 -17.45 -3.61 -9.29
N LYS A 20 -16.72 -3.09 -8.31
CA LYS A 20 -17.08 -1.88 -7.56
C LYS A 20 -16.05 -0.78 -7.83
N ILE A 21 -16.50 0.47 -7.87
CA ILE A 21 -15.61 1.63 -8.02
C ILE A 21 -15.29 2.17 -6.63
N LEU A 22 -14.03 2.12 -6.22
CA LEU A 22 -13.53 2.69 -4.97
C LEU A 22 -12.76 3.98 -5.27
N GLN A 23 -13.35 5.12 -4.88
CA GLN A 23 -12.99 6.45 -5.34
C GLN A 23 -12.96 6.59 -6.87
N LYS A 24 -11.91 6.10 -7.52
CA LYS A 24 -11.69 6.16 -8.97
C LYS A 24 -11.08 4.87 -9.53
N GLU A 25 -10.93 3.84 -8.71
CA GLU A 25 -10.34 2.55 -9.10
C GLU A 25 -11.42 1.48 -9.22
N ALA A 26 -11.40 0.75 -10.33
CA ALA A 26 -12.27 -0.40 -10.53
C ALA A 26 -11.71 -1.62 -9.79
N THR A 27 -12.41 -2.07 -8.75
CA THR A 27 -12.05 -3.21 -7.92
C THR A 27 -12.98 -4.38 -8.20
N SER A 28 -12.44 -5.47 -8.76
CA SER A 28 -13.17 -6.74 -8.85
C SER A 28 -13.30 -7.35 -7.46
N GLY A 29 -14.51 -7.67 -7.01
CA GLY A 29 -14.73 -8.26 -5.69
C GLY A 29 -14.03 -9.60 -5.50
N ALA A 30 -13.77 -10.36 -6.57
CA ALA A 30 -12.95 -11.58 -6.53
C ALA A 30 -11.52 -11.34 -6.04
N THR A 31 -11.03 -10.12 -6.21
CA THR A 31 -9.72 -9.68 -5.74
C THR A 31 -9.64 -9.70 -4.22
N VAL A 32 -10.70 -9.30 -3.53
CA VAL A 32 -10.74 -9.27 -2.05
C VAL A 32 -10.54 -10.68 -1.46
N LEU A 33 -10.86 -11.73 -2.20
CA LEU A 33 -10.57 -13.11 -1.78
C LEU A 33 -9.07 -13.43 -1.69
N ALA A 34 -8.19 -12.56 -2.18
CA ALA A 34 -6.74 -12.69 -2.01
C ALA A 34 -6.29 -12.37 -0.57
N TYR A 35 -7.12 -11.76 0.28
CA TYR A 35 -6.84 -11.61 1.72
C TYR A 35 -6.79 -12.93 2.50
N ARG A 36 -7.07 -14.07 1.86
CA ARG A 36 -6.84 -15.38 2.46
C ARG A 36 -5.34 -15.65 2.64
N GLU A 37 -5.00 -16.33 3.72
CA GLU A 37 -3.65 -16.51 4.30
C GLU A 37 -2.54 -16.88 3.29
N ASP A 38 -2.85 -17.68 2.27
CA ASP A 38 -1.84 -18.24 1.35
C ASP A 38 -1.69 -17.49 0.02
N MET A 39 -2.29 -16.30 -0.15
CA MET A 39 -2.27 -15.58 -1.42
C MET A 39 -1.55 -14.25 -1.32
N TRP A 40 -0.77 -13.93 -2.36
CA TRP A 40 -0.22 -12.60 -2.53
C TRP A 40 -1.32 -11.59 -2.85
N LEU A 41 -1.36 -10.48 -2.12
CA LEU A 41 -2.25 -9.38 -2.44
C LEU A 41 -1.75 -8.69 -3.70
N ASN A 42 -2.64 -8.57 -4.67
CA ASN A 42 -2.38 -7.79 -5.86
C ASN A 42 -2.62 -6.29 -5.57
N LEU A 43 -2.29 -5.45 -6.55
CA LEU A 43 -2.42 -4.00 -6.46
C LEU A 43 -3.82 -3.53 -6.05
N THR A 44 -4.87 -4.18 -6.55
CA THR A 44 -6.27 -3.83 -6.24
C THR A 44 -6.61 -4.09 -4.77
N CYS A 45 -6.12 -5.18 -4.18
CA CYS A 45 -6.25 -5.40 -2.73
C CYS A 45 -5.51 -4.32 -1.94
N MET A 46 -4.28 -4.02 -2.35
CA MET A 46 -3.48 -2.98 -1.69
C MET A 46 -4.22 -1.64 -1.69
N ILE A 47 -4.68 -1.18 -2.86
CA ILE A 47 -5.49 0.04 -2.99
C ILE A 47 -6.72 0.00 -2.08
N SER A 48 -7.46 -1.10 -2.08
CA SER A 48 -8.70 -1.24 -1.30
C SER A 48 -8.44 -1.11 0.21
N GLY A 49 -7.43 -1.80 0.73
CA GLY A 49 -7.06 -1.70 2.15
C GLY A 49 -6.53 -0.33 2.52
N MET A 50 -5.75 0.31 1.65
CA MET A 50 -5.25 1.66 1.90
C MET A 50 -6.41 2.68 1.93
N LEU A 51 -7.35 2.62 0.97
CA LEU A 51 -8.52 3.51 0.97
C LEU A 51 -9.42 3.30 2.20
N PHE A 52 -9.47 2.08 2.74
CA PHE A 52 -10.13 1.82 4.02
C PHE A 52 -9.46 2.57 5.18
N LEU A 53 -8.11 2.55 5.26
CA LEU A 53 -7.36 3.33 6.25
C LEU A 53 -7.63 4.83 6.14
N GLN A 54 -7.62 5.40 4.93
CA GLN A 54 -7.93 6.82 4.70
C GLN A 54 -9.36 7.19 5.14
N LYS A 55 -10.33 6.28 4.92
CA LYS A 55 -11.71 6.50 5.36
C LYS A 55 -11.85 6.44 6.89
N ARG A 56 -11.07 5.57 7.53
CA ARG A 56 -11.09 5.37 8.99
C ARG A 56 -10.38 6.49 9.76
N TYR A 57 -9.31 7.05 9.19
CA TYR A 57 -8.47 8.07 9.82
C TYR A 57 -8.43 9.34 8.97
N SER A 58 -9.23 10.34 9.33
CA SER A 58 -9.40 11.56 8.54
C SER A 58 -8.11 12.38 8.38
N SER A 59 -7.17 12.28 9.33
CA SER A 59 -5.85 12.92 9.28
C SER A 59 -4.81 12.14 8.47
N VAL A 60 -5.16 10.98 7.91
CA VAL A 60 -4.28 10.15 7.09
C VAL A 60 -4.61 10.35 5.60
N GLY A 61 -3.58 10.65 4.83
CA GLY A 61 -3.59 10.68 3.37
C GLY A 61 -2.94 9.42 2.81
N VAL A 62 -3.50 8.86 1.74
CA VAL A 62 -3.00 7.63 1.11
C VAL A 62 -2.50 7.92 -0.29
N VAL A 63 -1.23 7.61 -0.55
CA VAL A 63 -0.66 7.69 -1.89
C VAL A 63 -1.15 6.52 -2.73
N ASN A 64 -1.64 6.77 -3.95
CA ASN A 64 -2.07 5.69 -4.85
C ASN A 64 -0.86 4.82 -5.23
N PRO A 65 -0.80 3.53 -4.82
CA PRO A 65 0.35 2.65 -5.07
C PRO A 65 0.67 2.45 -6.55
N SER A 66 -0.31 2.67 -7.45
CA SER A 66 -0.12 2.60 -8.90
C SER A 66 0.91 3.59 -9.43
N PHE A 67 1.29 4.61 -8.66
CA PHE A 67 2.25 5.62 -9.09
C PHE A 67 3.59 5.01 -9.50
N TYR A 68 4.08 4.00 -8.78
CA TYR A 68 5.40 3.42 -9.01
C TYR A 68 5.50 2.70 -10.36
N HIS A 69 4.36 2.21 -10.88
CA HIS A 69 4.28 1.50 -12.16
C HIS A 69 4.16 2.43 -13.37
N ARG A 70 4.09 3.75 -13.18
CA ARG A 70 4.07 4.71 -14.29
C ARG A 70 5.49 4.98 -14.79
N LYS A 71 5.64 5.11 -16.12
CA LYS A 71 6.93 5.35 -16.76
C LYS A 71 7.33 6.83 -16.68
N GLU A 72 6.41 7.72 -17.00
CA GLU A 72 6.68 9.16 -17.08
C GLU A 72 6.60 9.81 -15.69
N PRO A 73 7.54 10.69 -15.31
CA PRO A 73 7.51 11.39 -14.02
C PRO A 73 6.20 12.12 -13.73
N VAL A 74 5.66 12.83 -14.72
CA VAL A 74 4.37 13.54 -14.60
C VAL A 74 3.22 12.56 -14.31
N SER A 75 3.21 11.41 -14.97
CA SER A 75 2.22 10.35 -14.73
C SER A 75 2.35 9.78 -13.31
N ARG A 76 3.57 9.63 -12.78
CA ARG A 76 3.81 9.20 -11.40
C ARG A 76 3.21 10.18 -10.41
N ILE A 77 3.52 11.47 -10.55
CA ILE A 77 3.01 12.53 -9.66
C ILE A 77 1.47 12.56 -9.71
N LYS A 78 0.88 12.62 -10.91
CA LYS A 78 -0.58 12.64 -11.07
C LYS A 78 -1.24 11.44 -10.41
N MET A 79 -0.64 10.26 -10.55
CA MET A 79 -1.14 9.04 -9.92
C MET A 79 -1.00 9.09 -8.41
N ALA A 80 0.17 9.47 -7.88
CA ALA A 80 0.41 9.58 -6.43
C ALA A 80 -0.61 10.49 -5.74
N MET A 81 -1.00 11.59 -6.39
CA MET A 81 -1.99 12.56 -5.90
C MET A 81 -3.45 12.12 -6.06
N ALA A 82 -3.74 11.03 -6.78
CA ALA A 82 -5.10 10.69 -7.23
C ALA A 82 -6.13 10.50 -6.10
N PHE A 83 -5.66 10.19 -4.88
CA PHE A 83 -6.47 9.98 -3.68
C PHE A 83 -6.36 11.13 -2.67
N ASN A 84 -5.88 12.30 -3.09
CA ASN A 84 -5.76 13.50 -2.28
C ASN A 84 -4.93 13.29 -1.00
N ALA A 85 -3.84 12.52 -1.12
CA ALA A 85 -2.97 12.18 0.01
C ALA A 85 -2.32 13.40 0.68
N PHE A 86 -2.16 14.48 -0.07
CA PHE A 86 -1.30 15.62 0.28
C PHE A 86 -2.07 16.87 0.71
N GLU A 87 -3.39 16.77 0.93
CA GLU A 87 -4.16 17.89 1.46
C GLU A 87 -3.59 18.37 2.81
N ALA A 88 -3.71 19.67 3.10
CA ALA A 88 -3.17 20.26 4.34
C ALA A 88 -3.74 19.62 5.62
N SER A 89 -4.95 19.06 5.54
CA SER A 89 -5.60 18.33 6.64
C SER A 89 -4.95 16.98 6.97
N LYS A 90 -4.10 16.45 6.08
CA LYS A 90 -3.45 15.15 6.22
C LYS A 90 -2.11 15.31 6.93
N GLN A 91 -2.09 15.00 8.22
CA GLN A 91 -0.89 15.06 9.07
C GLN A 91 0.07 13.91 8.76
N ARG A 92 -0.48 12.73 8.42
CA ARG A 92 0.31 11.57 8.02
C ARG A 92 0.01 11.18 6.59
N VAL A 93 1.05 10.87 5.82
CA VAL A 93 0.94 10.38 4.45
C VAL A 93 1.52 8.97 4.39
N VAL A 94 0.68 8.01 4.05
CA VAL A 94 1.07 6.59 4.01
C VAL A 94 1.04 6.07 2.58
N GLY A 95 1.87 5.06 2.32
CA GLY A 95 1.90 4.44 1.01
C GLY A 95 2.54 3.06 1.05
N VAL A 96 2.31 2.32 -0.03
CA VAL A 96 2.96 1.04 -0.28
C VAL A 96 3.60 1.04 -1.66
N VAL A 97 4.70 0.32 -1.81
CA VAL A 97 5.47 0.23 -3.05
C VAL A 97 5.75 -1.23 -3.37
N ASN A 98 5.42 -1.64 -4.60
CA ASN A 98 5.83 -2.92 -5.17
C ASN A 98 6.96 -2.71 -6.19
N ALA A 99 8.19 -2.65 -5.68
CA ALA A 99 9.34 -2.29 -6.50
C ALA A 99 9.92 -3.45 -7.33
N SER A 100 9.58 -4.70 -7.00
CA SER A 100 10.06 -5.91 -7.65
C SER A 100 8.98 -6.62 -8.49
N GLY A 101 7.73 -6.16 -8.43
CA GLY A 101 6.56 -6.85 -8.98
C GLY A 101 6.00 -7.95 -8.07
N VAL A 102 6.77 -8.41 -7.08
CA VAL A 102 6.45 -9.58 -6.23
C VAL A 102 6.59 -9.31 -4.73
N HIS A 103 6.95 -8.10 -4.32
CA HIS A 103 7.20 -7.78 -2.92
C HIS A 103 6.69 -6.39 -2.58
N TRP A 104 5.90 -6.30 -1.50
CA TRP A 104 5.35 -5.05 -1.01
C TRP A 104 6.17 -4.52 0.16
N THR A 105 6.38 -3.22 0.13
CA THR A 105 7.01 -2.43 1.19
C THR A 105 6.09 -1.27 1.54
N ALA A 106 6.19 -0.75 2.76
CA ALA A 106 5.33 0.32 3.25
C ALA A 106 6.14 1.50 3.78
N TYR A 107 5.53 2.69 3.75
CA TYR A 107 6.06 3.85 4.43
C TYR A 107 4.94 4.67 5.07
N CYS A 108 5.31 5.39 6.13
CA CYS A 108 4.47 6.35 6.82
C CYS A 108 5.28 7.62 7.05
N THR A 109 4.86 8.72 6.44
CA THR A 109 5.47 10.03 6.62
C THR A 109 4.65 10.85 7.59
N ASP A 110 5.26 11.25 8.69
CA ASP A 110 4.69 12.20 9.63
C ASP A 110 5.17 13.61 9.27
N ARG A 111 4.23 14.48 8.88
CA ARG A 111 4.55 15.84 8.44
C ARG A 111 4.88 16.77 9.62
N CYS A 112 4.45 16.43 10.83
CA CYS A 112 4.73 17.21 12.03
C CYS A 112 6.16 16.99 12.50
N THR A 113 6.65 15.75 12.47
CA THR A 113 8.02 15.43 12.88
C THR A 113 9.02 15.44 11.73
N THR A 114 8.55 15.50 10.48
CA THR A 114 9.36 15.40 9.26
C THR A 114 10.16 14.08 9.17
N ILE A 115 9.59 13.01 9.74
CA ILE A 115 10.16 11.67 9.70
C ILE A 115 9.32 10.79 8.77
N CYS A 116 9.99 10.09 7.87
CA CYS A 116 9.42 9.01 7.08
C CYS A 116 9.88 7.66 7.61
N TYR A 117 8.97 6.95 8.26
CA TYR A 117 9.17 5.57 8.65
C TYR A 117 9.04 4.67 7.42
N THR A 118 10.08 3.90 7.15
CA THR A 118 10.15 2.94 6.05
C THR A 118 10.09 1.53 6.60
N PHE A 119 9.38 0.66 5.91
CA PHE A 119 9.18 -0.72 6.34
C PHE A 119 9.34 -1.68 5.17
N ASP A 120 10.23 -2.64 5.34
CA ASP A 120 10.36 -3.81 4.50
C ASP A 120 10.05 -5.05 5.35
N PRO A 121 8.93 -5.76 5.10
CA PRO A 121 8.58 -6.97 5.83
C PRO A 121 9.67 -8.04 5.80
N ALA A 122 10.48 -8.11 4.75
CA ALA A 122 11.60 -9.05 4.63
C ALA A 122 12.88 -8.56 5.33
N LEU A 123 12.93 -7.29 5.74
CA LEU A 123 14.10 -6.58 6.24
C LEU A 123 15.32 -6.69 5.30
N ALA A 124 15.08 -6.71 3.99
CA ALA A 124 16.12 -6.89 2.98
C ALA A 124 16.68 -5.55 2.51
N SER A 125 15.83 -4.64 2.00
CA SER A 125 16.25 -3.31 1.54
C SER A 125 15.09 -2.37 1.26
N THR A 126 15.18 -1.14 1.79
CA THR A 126 14.23 -0.06 1.49
C THR A 126 14.69 0.91 0.39
N LYS A 127 15.89 0.71 -0.21
CA LYS A 127 16.52 1.68 -1.14
C LYS A 127 15.61 2.13 -2.28
N LYS A 128 14.91 1.20 -2.94
CA LYS A 128 14.01 1.52 -4.07
C LYS A 128 12.80 2.34 -3.62
N MET A 129 12.24 2.00 -2.46
CA MET A 129 11.13 2.74 -1.86
C MET A 129 11.58 4.14 -1.42
N THR A 130 12.70 4.26 -0.72
CA THR A 130 13.25 5.56 -0.32
C THR A 130 13.53 6.46 -1.53
N LYS A 131 14.05 5.89 -2.63
CA LYS A 131 14.22 6.63 -3.89
C LYS A 131 12.88 7.13 -4.43
N ALA A 132 11.84 6.28 -4.46
CA ALA A 132 10.51 6.68 -4.91
C ALA A 132 9.88 7.77 -4.04
N ILE A 133 10.08 7.70 -2.72
CA ILE A 133 9.63 8.71 -1.76
C ILE A 133 10.29 10.04 -2.09
N ARG A 134 11.63 10.07 -2.22
CA ARG A 134 12.42 11.27 -2.52
C ARG A 134 12.03 11.91 -3.86
N GLU A 135 11.80 11.11 -4.89
CA GLU A 135 11.51 11.61 -6.24
C GLU A 135 10.05 12.07 -6.43
N VAL A 136 9.09 11.44 -5.74
CA VAL A 136 7.66 11.63 -6.03
C VAL A 136 6.88 12.13 -4.84
N VAL A 137 7.08 11.54 -3.67
CA VAL A 137 6.23 11.79 -2.49
C VAL A 137 6.68 13.05 -1.76
N GLU A 138 7.97 13.15 -1.45
CA GLU A 138 8.53 14.25 -0.67
C GLU A 138 8.27 15.64 -1.26
N PRO A 139 8.40 15.87 -2.59
CA PRO A 139 8.07 17.17 -3.19
C PRO A 139 6.60 17.58 -3.01
N LEU A 140 5.71 16.61 -2.74
CA LEU A 140 4.26 16.82 -2.58
C LEU A 140 3.85 16.99 -1.11
N LEU A 141 4.76 16.77 -0.16
CA LEU A 141 4.44 16.88 1.27
C LEU A 141 4.33 18.32 1.78
N HIS A 142 4.85 19.29 1.01
CA HIS A 142 4.88 20.71 1.38
C HIS A 142 5.47 20.92 2.79
N LEU A 143 6.66 20.34 3.04
CA LEU A 143 7.37 20.48 4.31
C LEU A 143 8.27 21.71 4.28
N ASP A 144 8.42 22.36 5.44
CA ASP A 144 9.37 23.47 5.63
C ASP A 144 10.81 22.99 5.87
N GLY A 145 11.01 21.68 6.04
CA GLY A 145 12.31 21.06 6.37
C GLY A 145 12.63 19.81 5.54
N VAL A 146 13.79 19.21 5.81
CA VAL A 146 14.27 18.01 5.12
C VAL A 146 13.61 16.76 5.71
N LEU A 147 13.04 15.91 4.83
CA LEU A 147 12.49 14.65 5.27
C LEU A 147 13.60 13.69 5.71
N SER A 148 13.56 13.21 6.95
CA SER A 148 14.45 12.15 7.45
C SER A 148 13.82 10.76 7.22
N ASN A 149 14.63 9.71 7.07
CA ASN A 149 14.11 8.35 6.92
C ASN A 149 14.57 7.47 8.09
N GLU A 150 13.64 6.73 8.67
CA GLU A 150 13.91 5.73 9.71
C GLU A 150 13.42 4.35 9.25
N LEU A 151 14.19 3.31 9.55
CA LEU A 151 13.81 1.93 9.22
C LEU A 151 13.06 1.30 10.41
N MET A 152 11.85 0.81 10.16
CA MET A 152 11.10 0.01 11.12
C MET A 152 11.61 -1.43 11.10
N THR A 153 12.07 -1.93 12.25
CA THR A 153 12.67 -3.27 12.38
C THR A 153 11.95 -4.19 13.38
N TRP A 154 10.90 -3.69 14.04
CA TRP A 154 10.20 -4.41 15.11
C TRP A 154 9.20 -5.46 14.60
N CYS A 155 8.98 -5.55 13.28
CA CYS A 155 8.13 -6.56 12.64
C CYS A 155 8.88 -7.20 11.45
N LYS A 156 8.69 -8.51 11.24
CA LYS A 156 9.31 -9.27 10.14
C LYS A 156 8.35 -10.36 9.65
N GLN A 157 8.28 -10.56 8.33
CA GLN A 157 7.53 -11.64 7.72
C GLN A 157 8.10 -13.01 8.11
N ARG A 158 7.21 -13.97 8.39
CA ARG A 158 7.59 -15.36 8.68
C ARG A 158 7.71 -16.19 7.42
N ASP A 159 6.95 -15.84 6.39
CA ASP A 159 6.93 -16.50 5.09
C ASP A 159 6.86 -15.46 3.95
N GLY A 160 6.80 -15.96 2.71
CA GLY A 160 6.75 -15.13 1.51
C GLY A 160 5.38 -14.57 1.14
N SER A 161 4.28 -14.89 1.85
CA SER A 161 2.94 -14.34 1.53
C SER A 161 2.56 -13.14 2.41
N GLN A 162 3.20 -13.00 3.57
CA GLN A 162 2.83 -12.01 4.58
C GLN A 162 3.24 -10.56 4.29
N CYS A 163 4.08 -10.29 3.27
CA CYS A 163 4.60 -8.95 3.02
C CYS A 163 3.48 -7.90 2.89
N CYS A 164 2.39 -8.26 2.22
CA CYS A 164 1.25 -7.37 2.00
C CYS A 164 0.48 -7.07 3.28
N VAL A 165 0.18 -8.11 4.08
CA VAL A 165 -0.60 -7.99 5.31
C VAL A 165 0.19 -7.21 6.36
N LEU A 166 1.50 -7.46 6.47
CA LEU A 166 2.35 -6.71 7.37
C LEU A 166 2.48 -5.24 6.96
N CYS A 167 2.45 -4.92 5.67
CA CYS A 167 2.39 -3.53 5.22
C CYS A 167 1.15 -2.80 5.75
N PHE A 168 0.00 -3.48 5.89
CA PHE A 168 -1.18 -2.88 6.51
C PHE A 168 -1.07 -2.82 8.03
N ALA A 169 -0.59 -3.88 8.67
CA ALA A 169 -0.46 -3.94 10.13
C ALA A 169 0.39 -2.78 10.67
N VAL A 170 1.51 -2.45 10.01
CA VAL A 170 2.36 -1.32 10.45
C VAL A 170 1.76 0.06 10.21
N GLN A 171 0.71 0.16 9.39
CA GLN A 171 0.01 1.42 9.10
C GLN A 171 -1.28 1.60 9.93
N GLU A 172 -1.75 0.55 10.60
CA GLU A 172 -2.92 0.60 11.49
C GLU A 172 -2.55 0.98 12.94
N LEU A 173 -1.26 0.88 13.31
CA LEU A 173 -0.73 1.17 14.64
C LEU A 173 -0.46 2.67 14.84
#